data_AF-A0A1C6VW13-F1
#
_entry.id   AF-A0A1C6VW13-F1
#
_cell.length_a   1.000
_cell.length_b   1.000
_cell.length_c   1.000
_cell.angle_alpha   90.00
_cell.angle_beta   90.00
_cell.angle_gamma   90.00
#
_symmetry.space_group_name_H-M   'P 1'
#
loop_
_entity.id
_entity.type
_entity.pdbx_description
1 polymer ?
#
loop_
_entity_poly.entity_id
_entity_poly.type
_entity_poly.pdbx_seq_one_letter_code
_entity_poly.pdbx_strand_id
1 'polypeptide(L)'
;MTAVTRGQGSQPIRTDELIRRDEVLLFGQLVEIADVQEVRDFPSCVNLVILPKPGGQPRETLVPRDMLLLGMRLPRLVALSCRGCKAVVKVPVDLAHGPVPDVLCGGCRGRVVEGTARLTPPVPAGRY
;
A
#
# COMPACT_ATOMS: atom_id res chain seq x y z
N MET A 1 16.13 -16.70 -19.99
CA MET A 1 16.22 -15.23 -19.92
C MET A 1 15.05 -14.73 -19.09
N THR A 2 15.26 -14.46 -17.80
CA THR A 2 14.24 -13.87 -16.92
C THR A 2 14.39 -12.37 -16.99
N ALA A 3 13.53 -11.71 -17.77
CA ALA A 3 13.42 -10.27 -17.78
C ALA A 3 12.87 -9.82 -16.42
N VAL A 4 13.79 -9.44 -15.52
CA VAL A 4 13.45 -8.69 -14.32
C VAL A 4 13.08 -7.29 -14.81
N THR A 5 11.80 -7.07 -15.06
CA THR A 5 11.22 -5.73 -15.15
C THR A 5 11.23 -5.12 -13.75
N ARG A 6 12.42 -4.72 -13.28
CA ARG A 6 12.56 -3.58 -12.35
C ARG A 6 12.25 -2.33 -13.16
N GLY A 7 11.00 -2.22 -13.59
CA GLY A 7 10.43 -1.08 -14.28
C GLY A 7 9.66 -0.25 -13.26
N GLN A 8 10.11 0.99 -13.09
CA GLN A 8 9.42 2.14 -12.53
C GLN A 8 7.91 1.96 -12.24
N GLY A 9 7.49 2.23 -10.99
CA GLY A 9 6.08 2.47 -10.66
C GLY A 9 5.25 1.25 -10.30
N SER A 10 5.86 0.17 -9.78
CA SER A 10 5.09 -0.93 -9.20
C SER A 10 5.78 -1.59 -8.01
N GLN A 11 4.98 -1.99 -7.02
CA GLN A 11 5.44 -2.67 -5.80
C GLN A 11 4.59 -3.91 -5.52
N PRO A 12 5.19 -5.08 -5.21
CA PRO A 12 4.44 -6.22 -4.76
C PRO A 12 3.74 -5.91 -3.42
N ILE A 13 2.45 -6.22 -3.34
CA ILE A 13 1.62 -6.01 -2.15
C ILE A 13 0.76 -7.25 -1.91
N ARG A 14 0.58 -7.63 -0.64
CA ARG A 14 -0.35 -8.70 -0.27
C ARG A 14 -1.78 -8.20 -0.27
N THR A 15 -2.72 -9.07 -0.61
CA THR A 15 -4.16 -8.76 -0.63
C THR A 15 -4.70 -8.32 0.73
N ASP A 16 -4.14 -8.81 1.84
CA ASP A 16 -4.50 -8.39 3.20
C ASP A 16 -3.90 -7.03 3.63
N GLU A 17 -2.93 -6.49 2.88
CA GLU A 17 -2.36 -5.17 3.10
C GLU A 17 -3.06 -4.07 2.27
N LEU A 18 -3.99 -4.46 1.40
CA LEU A 18 -4.72 -3.55 0.55
C LEU A 18 -5.65 -2.65 1.37
N ILE A 19 -5.73 -1.40 0.95
CA ILE A 19 -6.68 -0.45 1.48
C ILE A 19 -7.45 0.22 0.34
N ARG A 20 -8.53 0.89 0.70
CA ARG A 20 -9.31 1.70 -0.22
C ARG A 20 -8.42 2.71 -0.98
N ARG A 21 -8.67 2.85 -2.29
CA ARG A 21 -7.93 3.66 -3.28
C ARG A 21 -6.59 3.10 -3.75
N ASP A 22 -6.20 1.91 -3.29
CA ASP A 22 -5.08 1.21 -3.90
C ASP A 22 -5.42 0.85 -5.34
N GLU A 23 -4.47 1.02 -6.25
CA GLU A 23 -4.59 0.54 -7.62
C GLU A 23 -3.63 -0.63 -7.81
N VAL A 24 -4.17 -1.77 -8.22
CA VAL A 24 -3.43 -3.03 -8.38
C VAL A 24 -3.76 -3.70 -9.70
N LEU A 25 -2.83 -4.52 -10.19
CA LEU A 25 -3.13 -5.46 -11.27
C LEU A 25 -3.68 -6.76 -10.67
N LEU A 26 -4.97 -6.97 -10.84
CA LEU A 26 -5.68 -8.18 -10.44
C LEU A 26 -6.08 -8.97 -11.70
N PHE A 27 -5.60 -10.21 -11.82
CA PHE A 27 -5.83 -11.07 -12.99
C PHE A 27 -5.48 -10.40 -14.33
N GLY A 28 -4.42 -9.57 -14.34
CA GLY A 28 -3.97 -8.83 -15.53
C GLY A 28 -4.77 -7.55 -15.82
N GLN A 29 -5.74 -7.20 -15.00
CA GLN A 29 -6.56 -5.99 -15.16
C GLN A 29 -6.23 -4.96 -14.06
N LEU A 30 -6.11 -3.69 -14.45
CA LEU A 30 -5.96 -2.58 -13.51
C LEU A 30 -7.28 -2.30 -12.80
N VAL A 31 -7.27 -2.37 -11.48
CA VAL A 31 -8.44 -2.14 -10.64
C VAL A 31 -8.09 -1.23 -9.47
N GLU A 32 -9.03 -0.36 -9.08
CA GLU A 32 -8.97 0.37 -7.81
C GLU A 32 -9.73 -0.40 -6.74
N ILE A 33 -9.17 -0.48 -5.54
CA ILE A 33 -9.82 -1.09 -4.39
C ILE A 33 -10.82 -0.09 -3.80
N ALA A 34 -12.10 -0.44 -3.86
CA ALA A 34 -13.17 0.33 -3.24
C ALA A 34 -13.33 -0.02 -1.75
N ASP A 35 -13.16 -1.29 -1.39
CA ASP A 35 -13.25 -1.79 -0.02
C ASP A 35 -12.58 -3.17 0.12
N VAL A 36 -12.20 -3.55 1.34
CA VAL A 36 -11.61 -4.86 1.68
C VAL A 36 -12.38 -5.42 2.87
N GLN A 37 -13.01 -6.57 2.67
CA GLN A 37 -13.95 -7.15 3.63
C GLN A 37 -13.47 -8.52 4.09
N GLU A 38 -13.50 -8.72 5.40
CA GLU A 38 -13.28 -10.04 5.98
C GLU A 38 -14.54 -10.89 5.87
N VAL A 39 -14.38 -12.14 5.40
CA VAL A 39 -15.49 -13.08 5.26
C VAL A 39 -15.34 -14.17 6.31
N ARG A 40 -16.29 -14.28 7.23
CA ARG A 40 -16.23 -15.21 8.37
C ARG A 40 -16.09 -16.68 7.94
N ASP A 41 -16.79 -17.06 6.88
CA ASP A 41 -16.79 -18.44 6.36
C ASP A 41 -15.49 -18.80 5.63
N PHE A 42 -14.69 -17.80 5.24
CA PHE A 42 -13.44 -17.97 4.49
C PHE A 42 -12.30 -17.19 5.15
N PRO A 43 -11.79 -17.64 6.31
CA PRO A 43 -10.78 -16.90 7.08
C PRO A 43 -9.44 -16.77 6.34
N SER A 44 -9.14 -17.64 5.37
CA SER A 44 -7.95 -17.54 4.52
C SER A 44 -8.10 -16.58 3.35
N CYS A 45 -9.30 -16.01 3.14
CA CYS A 45 -9.61 -15.15 2.02
C CYS A 45 -10.07 -13.76 2.49
N VAL A 46 -10.04 -12.81 1.56
CA VAL A 46 -10.67 -11.49 1.69
C VAL A 46 -11.57 -11.26 0.48
N ASN A 47 -12.72 -10.63 0.71
CA ASN A 47 -13.56 -10.15 -0.36
C ASN A 47 -13.11 -8.73 -0.72
N LEU A 48 -12.65 -8.55 -1.96
CA LEU A 48 -12.27 -7.25 -2.48
C LEU A 48 -13.45 -6.66 -3.24
N VAL A 49 -13.86 -5.45 -2.87
CA VAL A 49 -14.73 -4.63 -3.70
C VAL A 49 -13.82 -3.81 -4.61
N ILE A 50 -13.91 -4.03 -5.92
CA ILE A 50 -13.00 -3.48 -6.92
C ILE A 50 -13.73 -2.64 -7.96
N LEU A 51 -13.05 -1.62 -8.46
CA LEU A 51 -13.48 -0.74 -9.53
C LEU A 51 -12.51 -0.86 -10.72
N PRO A 52 -12.93 -1.51 -11.83
CA PRO A 52 -12.16 -1.54 -13.07
C PRO A 52 -11.74 -0.15 -13.58
N LYS A 53 -10.49 0.00 -14.04
CA LYS A 53 -10.00 1.20 -14.74
C LYS A 53 -9.91 0.95 -16.26
N PRO A 54 -10.18 1.96 -17.13
CA PRO A 54 -10.46 3.36 -16.83
C PRO A 54 -11.91 3.67 -16.40
N GLY A 55 -12.77 2.65 -16.32
CA GLY A 55 -14.14 2.76 -15.84
C GLY A 55 -14.83 1.40 -15.79
N GLY A 56 -15.89 1.30 -15.01
CA GLY A 56 -16.68 0.07 -14.87
C GLY A 56 -17.60 0.11 -13.65
N GLN A 57 -18.48 -0.88 -13.57
CA GLN A 57 -19.28 -1.10 -12.38
C GLN A 57 -18.42 -1.74 -11.27
N PRO A 58 -18.68 -1.43 -9.99
CA PRO A 58 -18.08 -2.14 -8.87
C PRO A 58 -18.31 -3.64 -8.99
N ARG A 59 -17.29 -4.43 -8.65
CA ARG A 59 -17.37 -5.89 -8.61
C ARG A 59 -16.81 -6.39 -7.29
N GLU A 60 -17.26 -7.56 -6.88
CA GLU A 60 -16.73 -8.26 -5.73
C GLU A 60 -15.93 -9.48 -6.19
N THR A 61 -14.85 -9.77 -5.48
CA THR A 61 -14.03 -10.95 -5.79
C THR A 61 -13.35 -11.47 -4.53
N LEU A 62 -13.50 -12.78 -4.30
CA LEU A 62 -12.87 -13.46 -3.19
C LEU A 62 -11.47 -13.93 -3.59
N VAL A 63 -10.45 -13.51 -2.85
CA VAL A 63 -9.05 -13.84 -3.12
C VAL A 63 -8.35 -14.33 -1.85
N PRO A 64 -7.32 -15.19 -1.95
CA PRO A 64 -6.49 -15.58 -0.81
C PRO A 64 -5.83 -14.36 -0.16
N ARG A 65 -5.70 -14.33 1.16
CA ARG A 65 -5.09 -13.22 1.96
C ARG A 65 -3.60 -13.02 1.70
N ASP A 66 -2.90 -14.08 1.30
CA ASP A 66 -1.47 -14.12 1.04
C ASP A 66 -1.14 -13.96 -0.45
N MET A 67 -2.16 -13.76 -1.30
CA MET A 67 -1.96 -13.52 -2.72
C MET A 67 -1.17 -12.23 -2.92
N LEU A 68 -0.06 -12.32 -3.65
CA LEU A 68 0.75 -11.18 -4.03
C LEU A 68 0.19 -10.57 -5.32
N LEU A 69 -0.13 -9.28 -5.27
CA LEU A 69 -0.53 -8.48 -6.40
C LEU A 69 0.55 -7.47 -6.76
N LEU A 70 0.51 -6.99 -8.00
CA LEU A 70 1.36 -5.89 -8.42
C LEU A 70 0.63 -4.57 -8.16
N GLY A 71 1.05 -3.84 -7.14
CA GLY A 71 0.54 -2.52 -6.79
C GLY A 71 1.10 -1.45 -7.71
N MET A 72 0.21 -0.73 -8.38
CA MET A 72 0.52 0.33 -9.35
C MET A 72 0.45 1.72 -8.71
N ARG A 73 -0.43 1.88 -7.71
CA ARG A 73 -0.56 3.09 -6.91
C ARG A 73 -0.99 2.71 -5.50
N LEU A 74 -0.15 3.00 -4.52
CA LEU A 74 -0.33 2.61 -3.13
C LEU A 74 -0.21 3.85 -2.23
N PRO A 75 -1.23 4.73 -2.23
CA PRO A 75 -1.18 5.96 -1.47
C PRO A 75 -1.23 5.64 0.03
N ARG A 76 -0.21 6.07 0.78
CA ARG A 76 -0.11 5.95 2.24
C ARG A 76 0.21 7.29 2.87
N LEU A 77 -0.19 7.44 4.13
CA LEU A 77 0.28 8.53 4.97
C LEU A 77 1.41 8.02 5.85
N VAL A 78 2.64 8.44 5.57
CA VAL A 78 3.82 8.04 6.34
C VAL A 78 4.11 9.10 7.39
N ALA A 79 4.32 8.67 8.64
CA ALA A 79 4.69 9.53 9.74
C ALA A 79 6.21 9.77 9.73
N LEU A 80 6.63 11.01 9.48
CA LEU A 80 8.03 11.40 9.35
C LEU A 80 8.38 12.52 10.34
N SER A 81 9.64 12.61 10.79
CA SER A 81 10.06 13.62 11.78
C SER A 81 10.70 14.85 11.11
N CYS A 82 10.27 16.08 11.45
CA CYS A 82 10.96 17.33 11.02
C CYS A 82 12.36 17.39 11.64
N ARG A 83 13.42 17.64 10.85
CA ARG A 83 14.77 17.87 11.39
C ARG A 83 14.89 19.13 12.26
N GLY A 84 14.07 20.15 11.98
CA GLY A 84 14.05 21.42 12.72
C GLY A 84 13.32 21.32 14.07
N CYS A 85 12.01 21.11 14.06
CA CYS A 85 11.19 21.08 15.28
C CYS A 85 10.96 19.69 15.88
N LYS A 86 11.46 18.61 15.26
CA LYS A 86 11.26 17.21 15.70
C LYS A 86 9.81 16.73 15.75
N ALA A 87 8.85 17.54 15.30
CA ALA A 87 7.45 17.14 15.21
C ALA A 87 7.25 16.02 14.18
N VAL A 88 6.29 15.14 14.46
CA VAL A 88 5.85 14.10 13.53
C VAL A 88 4.85 14.71 12.55
N VAL A 89 5.13 14.58 11.26
CA VAL A 89 4.32 15.06 10.14
C VAL A 89 3.84 13.87 9.32
N LYS A 90 2.55 13.82 8.99
CA LYS A 90 1.99 12.82 8.09
C LYS A 90 2.17 13.29 6.65
N VAL A 91 2.91 12.53 5.85
CA VAL A 91 3.22 12.86 4.46
C VAL A 91 2.54 11.85 3.53
N PRO A 92 1.80 12.29 2.50
CA PRO A 92 1.29 11.40 1.47
C PRO A 92 2.43 10.86 0.62
N VAL A 93 2.54 9.54 0.52
CA VAL A 93 3.55 8.82 -0.24
C VAL A 93 2.84 7.79 -1.09
N ASP A 94 3.26 7.64 -2.34
CA ASP A 94 2.86 6.49 -3.14
C ASP A 94 3.95 5.43 -3.04
N LEU A 95 3.69 4.35 -2.32
CA LEU A 95 4.69 3.31 -2.09
C LEU A 95 5.12 2.62 -3.40
N ALA A 96 4.24 2.57 -4.41
CA ALA A 96 4.56 1.99 -5.71
C ALA A 96 5.65 2.76 -6.48
N HIS A 97 5.87 4.04 -6.15
CA HIS A 97 6.79 4.95 -6.85
C HIS A 97 8.11 5.19 -6.09
N GLY A 98 8.33 4.54 -4.95
CA GLY A 98 9.60 4.60 -4.22
C GLY A 98 9.73 5.78 -3.24
N PRO A 99 10.96 6.16 -2.84
CA PRO A 99 11.20 7.03 -1.70
C PRO A 99 10.59 8.43 -1.87
N VAL A 100 10.18 8.99 -0.72
CA VAL A 100 9.43 10.24 -0.61
C VAL A 100 10.23 11.43 -1.19
N PRO A 101 9.61 12.33 -1.98
CA PRO A 101 10.24 13.58 -2.37
C PRO A 101 10.55 14.47 -1.15
N ASP A 102 11.54 15.34 -1.23
CA ASP A 102 11.92 16.27 -0.15
C ASP A 102 10.70 17.09 0.35
N VAL A 103 10.15 16.73 1.51
CA VAL A 103 9.00 17.43 2.11
C VAL A 103 9.46 18.45 3.14
N LEU A 104 8.89 19.65 3.08
CA LEU A 104 9.08 20.69 4.09
C LEU A 104 7.97 20.61 5.13
N CYS A 105 8.33 20.71 6.41
CA CYS A 105 7.34 20.76 7.48
C CYS A 105 6.63 22.11 7.51
N GLY A 106 5.29 22.10 7.61
CA GLY A 106 4.46 23.31 7.61
C GLY A 106 4.70 24.27 8.79
N GLY A 107 5.28 23.78 9.90
CA GLY A 107 5.60 24.62 11.08
C GLY A 107 7.01 25.21 11.04
N CYS A 108 8.04 24.35 11.02
CA CYS A 108 9.46 24.73 11.11
C CYS A 108 10.06 25.16 9.75
N ARG A 109 9.38 24.87 8.62
CA ARG A 109 9.97 24.84 7.25
C ARG A 109 11.23 23.98 7.10
N GLY A 110 11.59 23.22 8.13
CA GLY A 110 12.70 22.28 8.11
C GLY A 110 12.40 21.06 7.26
N ARG A 111 13.46 20.41 6.76
CA ARG A 111 13.34 19.18 5.97
C ARG A 111 12.77 18.05 6.83
N VAL A 112 11.79 17.36 6.26
CA VAL A 112 11.24 16.11 6.78
C VAL A 112 12.02 15.00 6.08
N VAL A 113 12.74 14.20 6.86
CA VAL A 113 13.48 13.05 6.31
C VAL A 113 12.77 11.77 6.66
N GLU A 114 12.94 10.77 5.80
CA GLU A 114 12.58 9.40 6.12
C GLU A 114 13.36 8.94 7.35
N GLY A 115 12.75 9.09 8.53
CA GLY A 115 13.14 8.32 9.67
C GLY A 115 12.58 6.93 9.41
N THR A 116 13.45 5.95 9.19
CA THR A 116 13.06 4.54 9.10
C THR A 116 12.48 4.12 10.46
N ALA A 117 11.23 4.51 10.73
CA ALA A 117 10.35 3.76 11.57
C ALA A 117 10.20 2.44 10.83
N ARG A 118 10.97 1.44 11.25
CA ARG A 118 10.83 0.06 10.78
C ARG A 118 9.33 -0.22 10.74
N LEU A 119 8.79 -0.50 9.55
CA LEU A 119 7.54 -1.24 9.43
C LEU A 119 7.77 -2.46 10.30
N THR A 120 7.21 -2.47 11.51
CA THR A 120 7.44 -3.54 12.47
C THR A 120 7.02 -4.81 11.75
N PRO A 121 7.93 -5.77 11.48
CA PRO A 121 7.48 -7.06 10.97
C PRO A 121 6.53 -7.64 12.02
N PRO A 122 5.43 -8.31 11.61
CA PRO A 122 4.53 -8.94 12.56
C PRO A 122 5.37 -9.85 13.46
N VAL A 123 5.30 -9.59 14.77
CA VAL A 123 5.94 -10.42 15.79
C VAL A 123 5.42 -11.84 15.57
N PRO A 124 6.29 -12.86 15.38
CA PRO A 124 5.81 -14.22 15.26
C PRO A 124 5.08 -14.57 16.55
N ALA A 125 3.80 -14.91 16.44
CA ALA A 125 3.00 -15.41 17.54
C ALA A 125 3.73 -16.62 18.14
N GLY A 126 4.14 -16.48 19.39
CA GLY A 126 4.80 -17.54 20.14
C GLY A 126 3.93 -18.80 20.16
N ARG A 127 4.58 -19.94 19.87
CA ARG A 127 4.02 -21.27 20.06
C ARG A 127 3.74 -21.49 21.55
N TYR A 128 2.52 -21.91 21.85
CA TYR A 128 2.20 -22.72 23.03
C TYR A 128 1.73 -24.08 22.54
#